data_AF-A0A9X2JK85-F1
#
_entry.id   AF-A0A9X2JK85-F1
#
_cell.length_a   1.000
_cell.length_b   1.000
_cell.length_c   1.000
_cell.angle_alpha   90.00
_cell.angle_beta   90.00
_cell.angle_gamma   90.00
#
_symmetry.space_group_name_H-M   'P 1'
#
loop_
_entity.id
_entity.type
_entity.pdbx_description
1 polymer ?
#
loop_
_entity_poly.entity_id
_entity_poly.type
_entity_poly.pdbx_seq_one_letter_code
_entity_poly.pdbx_strand_id
1 'polypeptide(L)'
;MAIVKRQAEADHNTKMTVADLIKLSNNLKPQQIKQVVEERTYQWNNFVRDFFNDKATNQYTKRLKVAALLWEKVRESKAPKIYVHALLIQYTSLINDYRKSDTKH
;
A
#
# COMPACT_ATOMS: atom_id res chain seq x y z
N MET A 1 -7.57 22.13 -6.19
CA MET A 1 -6.96 23.10 -7.13
C MET A 1 -5.83 22.39 -7.85
N ALA A 2 -6.00 22.06 -9.14
CA ALA A 2 -5.74 22.92 -10.32
C ALA A 2 -4.24 23.03 -10.68
N ILE A 3 -3.74 21.94 -11.27
CA ILE A 3 -2.80 21.82 -12.41
C ILE A 3 -1.73 22.92 -12.58
N VAL A 4 -0.47 22.53 -12.32
CA VAL A 4 0.69 22.96 -13.12
C VAL A 4 1.43 21.71 -13.62
N LYS A 5 1.69 21.70 -14.93
CA LYS A 5 2.10 20.60 -15.82
C LYS A 5 3.63 20.47 -15.95
N ARG A 6 4.07 19.24 -16.35
CA ARG A 6 5.26 18.85 -17.17
C ARG A 6 6.64 19.02 -16.52
N GLN A 7 7.56 18.05 -16.50
CA GLN A 7 8.06 17.12 -17.53
C GLN A 7 8.79 15.96 -16.78
N ALA A 8 8.45 14.67 -16.97
CA ALA A 8 9.23 13.62 -17.66
C ALA A 8 10.76 13.69 -17.41
N GLU A 9 11.51 12.65 -17.04
CA GLU A 9 11.56 11.27 -17.57
C GLU A 9 12.21 10.29 -16.57
N ALA A 10 11.90 9.00 -16.78
CA ALA A 10 12.70 7.80 -16.52
C ALA A 10 13.54 7.71 -15.22
N ASP A 11 13.09 6.87 -14.28
CA ASP A 11 13.87 5.65 -14.05
C ASP A 11 13.03 4.55 -13.40
N HIS A 12 12.96 3.44 -14.12
CA HIS A 12 12.45 2.18 -13.65
C HIS A 12 13.50 1.54 -12.76
N ASN A 13 13.44 1.71 -11.44
CA ASN A 13 14.16 0.81 -10.55
C ASN A 13 13.41 0.49 -9.26
N THR A 14 12.61 -0.56 -9.33
CA THR A 14 11.92 -1.23 -8.22
C THR A 14 12.92 -1.98 -7.32
N LYS A 15 13.97 -1.30 -6.83
CA LYS A 15 14.91 -1.78 -5.80
C LYS A 15 15.50 -0.62 -5.00
N MET A 16 14.65 0.29 -4.51
CA MET A 16 15.12 1.37 -3.64
C MET A 16 15.34 0.82 -2.23
N THR A 17 16.61 0.65 -1.84
CA THR A 17 17.00 0.17 -0.50
C THR A 17 16.74 1.27 0.53
N VAL A 18 16.57 0.92 1.81
CA VAL A 18 16.39 1.92 2.91
C VAL A 18 17.50 2.98 2.91
N ALA A 19 18.71 2.61 2.50
CA ALA A 19 19.83 3.54 2.32
C ALA A 19 19.61 4.60 1.22
N ASP A 20 19.00 4.23 0.08
CA ASP A 20 18.62 5.19 -0.97
C ASP A 20 17.53 6.15 -0.51
N LEU A 21 16.60 5.67 0.33
CA LEU A 21 15.56 6.52 0.92
C LEU A 21 16.14 7.61 1.83
N ILE A 22 17.20 7.31 2.59
CA ILE A 22 17.90 8.31 3.42
C ILE A 22 18.67 9.29 2.53
N LYS A 23 19.29 8.82 1.44
CA LYS A 23 20.04 9.67 0.52
C LYS A 23 19.14 10.65 -0.25
N LEU A 24 17.96 10.19 -0.69
CA LEU A 24 16.95 11.06 -1.30
C LEU A 24 16.32 12.02 -0.27
N SER A 25 16.11 11.57 0.97
CA SER A 25 15.62 12.41 2.07
C SER A 25 16.54 13.59 2.37
N ASN A 26 17.86 13.44 2.20
CA ASN A 26 18.80 14.55 2.40
C ASN A 26 18.82 15.55 1.23
N ASN A 27 18.27 15.20 0.07
CA ASN A 27 18.24 16.05 -1.14
C ASN A 27 16.86 16.68 -1.41
N LEU A 28 15.80 16.23 -0.72
CA LEU A 28 14.45 16.77 -0.86
C LEU A 28 14.19 17.83 0.19
N LYS A 29 13.61 18.97 -0.21
CA LYS A 29 13.23 20.03 0.74
C LYS A 29 12.27 19.46 1.79
N PRO A 30 12.42 19.78 3.09
CA PRO A 30 11.63 19.17 4.17
C PRO A 30 10.11 19.32 4.00
N GLN A 31 9.67 20.36 3.29
CA GLN A 31 8.27 20.56 2.91
C GLN A 31 7.77 19.51 1.91
N GLN A 32 8.57 19.12 0.92
CA GLN A 32 8.22 18.06 -0.03
C GLN A 32 8.18 16.69 0.66
N ILE A 33 9.09 16.45 1.61
CA ILE A 33 9.11 15.22 2.41
C ILE A 33 7.83 15.12 3.27
N LYS A 34 7.46 16.20 3.97
CA LYS A 34 6.22 16.24 4.77
C LYS A 34 4.99 15.95 3.91
N GLN A 35 4.86 16.59 2.76
CA GLN A 35 3.70 16.40 1.87
C GLN A 35 3.61 14.97 1.33
N VAL A 36 4.75 14.37 0.96
CA VAL A 36 4.79 12.98 0.49
C VAL A 36 4.47 11.99 1.61
N VAL A 37 4.90 12.26 2.85
CA VAL A 37 4.59 11.40 4.01
C VAL A 37 3.13 11.55 4.43
N GLU A 38 2.60 12.77 4.46
CA GLU A 38 1.18 13.06 4.76
C GLU A 38 0.26 12.41 3.71
N GLU A 39 0.57 12.56 2.41
CA GLU A 39 -0.22 11.96 1.33
C GLU A 39 -0.17 10.42 1.38
N ARG A 40 0.99 9.82 1.68
CA ARG A 40 1.11 8.37 1.89
C ARG A 40 0.30 7.89 3.09
N THR A 41 0.27 8.65 4.18
CA THR A 41 -0.47 8.32 5.39
C THR A 41 -1.98 8.35 5.13
N TYR A 42 -2.44 9.33 4.34
CA TYR A 42 -3.84 9.42 3.91
C TYR A 42 -4.27 8.23 3.03
N GLN A 43 -3.41 7.81 2.10
CA GLN A 43 -3.70 6.67 1.22
C GLN A 43 -3.77 5.35 2.00
N TRP A 44 -2.84 5.10 2.92
CA TRP A 44 -2.88 3.93 3.79
C TRP A 44 -4.14 3.90 4.67
N ASN A 45 -4.47 5.02 5.31
CA ASN A 45 -5.64 5.08 6.19
C ASN A 45 -6.95 4.83 5.42
N ASN A 46 -7.08 5.38 4.21
CA ASN A 46 -8.22 5.09 3.33
C ASN A 46 -8.25 3.61 2.93
N PHE A 47 -7.11 3.05 2.53
CA PHE A 47 -6.99 1.64 2.15
C PHE A 47 -7.42 0.70 3.29
N VAL A 48 -6.94 0.95 4.51
CA VAL A 48 -7.28 0.14 5.69
C VAL A 48 -8.77 0.29 6.02
N ARG A 49 -9.32 1.50 5.99
CA ARG A 49 -10.74 1.72 6.24
C ARG A 49 -11.60 0.94 5.26
N ASP A 50 -11.29 1.01 3.97
CA ASP A 50 -12.05 0.34 2.92
C ASP A 50 -11.90 -1.19 3.01
N PHE A 51 -10.68 -1.68 3.30
CA PHE A 51 -10.42 -3.11 3.56
C PHE A 51 -11.23 -3.63 4.76
N PHE A 52 -11.32 -2.86 5.85
CA PHE A 52 -12.07 -3.26 7.04
C PHE A 52 -13.58 -3.20 6.86
N ASN A 53 -14.06 -2.37 5.93
CA ASN A 53 -15.47 -2.26 5.59
C ASN A 53 -15.97 -3.45 4.75
N ASP A 54 -15.08 -4.13 4.02
CA ASP A 54 -15.44 -5.34 3.27
C ASP A 54 -15.65 -6.54 4.20
N LYS A 55 -16.86 -7.10 4.16
CA LYS A 55 -17.24 -8.29 4.94
C LYS A 55 -16.42 -9.52 4.57
N ALA A 56 -15.94 -9.63 3.34
CA ALA A 56 -15.10 -10.74 2.89
C ALA A 56 -13.75 -10.78 3.61
N THR A 57 -13.29 -9.67 4.18
CA THR A 57 -12.03 -9.65 4.96
C THR A 57 -12.22 -10.12 6.40
N ASN A 58 -13.46 -10.35 6.87
CA ASN A 58 -13.74 -10.90 8.19
C ASN A 58 -13.29 -12.36 8.35
N GLN A 59 -13.01 -13.05 7.25
CA GLN A 59 -12.47 -14.41 7.25
C GLN A 59 -11.01 -14.48 7.72
N TYR A 60 -10.30 -13.35 7.81
CA TYR A 60 -8.91 -13.30 8.28
C TYR A 60 -8.84 -13.03 9.79
N THR A 61 -7.95 -13.71 10.50
CA THR A 61 -7.68 -13.43 11.93
C THR A 61 -6.84 -12.17 12.09
N LYS A 62 -5.77 -12.05 11.29
CA LYS A 62 -4.82 -10.93 11.33
C LYS A 62 -5.12 -9.91 10.23
N ARG A 63 -6.34 -9.36 10.24
CA ARG A 63 -6.86 -8.43 9.22
C ARG A 63 -5.92 -7.26 8.90
N LEU A 64 -5.36 -6.61 9.92
CA LEU A 64 -4.42 -5.50 9.71
C LEU A 64 -3.11 -5.95 9.03
N LYS A 65 -2.65 -7.16 9.33
CA LYS A 65 -1.45 -7.75 8.74
C LYS A 65 -1.68 -8.09 7.26
N VAL A 66 -2.86 -8.63 6.94
CA VAL A 66 -3.32 -8.85 5.56
C VAL A 66 -3.43 -7.53 4.79
N ALA A 67 -4.01 -6.49 5.40
CA ALA A 67 -4.09 -5.17 4.78
C ALA A 67 -2.69 -4.60 4.46
N ALA A 68 -1.72 -4.73 5.39
CA ALA A 68 -0.36 -4.24 5.18
C ALA A 68 0.35 -4.96 4.02
N LEU A 69 0.18 -6.29 3.94
CA LEU A 69 0.71 -7.12 2.87
C LEU A 69 0.13 -6.75 1.50
N LEU A 70 -1.19 -6.57 1.42
CA LEU A 70 -1.85 -6.14 0.19
C LEU A 70 -1.43 -4.72 -0.20
N TRP A 71 -1.31 -3.82 0.77
CA TRP A 71 -0.88 -2.45 0.54
C TRP A 71 0.53 -2.36 -0.03
N GLU A 72 1.46 -3.19 0.46
CA GLU A 72 2.81 -3.28 -0.11
C GLU A 72 2.76 -3.65 -1.60
N LYS A 73 1.95 -4.64 -1.96
CA LYS A 73 1.77 -5.06 -3.36
C LYS A 73 1.10 -4.01 -4.23
N VAL A 74 0.09 -3.32 -3.71
CA VAL A 74 -0.55 -2.20 -4.41
C VAL A 74 0.44 -1.07 -4.65
N ARG A 75 1.30 -0.76 -3.67
CA ARG A 75 2.34 0.28 -3.78
C ARG A 75 3.42 -0.04 -4.81
N GLU A 76 3.79 -1.31 -4.94
CA GLU A 76 4.73 -1.80 -5.95
C GLU A 76 4.11 -1.81 -7.36
N SER A 77 2.78 -1.89 -7.44
CA SER A 77 2.06 -1.93 -8.70
C SER A 77 1.76 -0.53 -9.26
N LYS A 78 1.43 -0.47 -10.56
CA LYS A 78 0.87 0.73 -11.21
C LYS A 78 -0.63 0.91 -10.97
N ALA A 79 -1.25 0.05 -10.16
CA ALA A 79 -2.68 0.09 -9.88
C ALA A 79 -3.04 1.33 -9.05
N PRO A 80 -4.31 1.79 -9.08
CA PRO A 80 -4.77 2.82 -8.16
C PRO A 80 -4.54 2.37 -6.71
N LYS A 81 -4.02 3.28 -5.88
CA LYS A 81 -3.70 3.04 -4.46
C LYS A 81 -4.95 3.02 -3.57
N ILE A 82 -5.91 2.21 -3.97
CA ILE A 82 -7.21 2.03 -3.31
C ILE A 82 -7.43 0.55 -3.06
N TYR A 83 -8.26 0.25 -2.07
CA TYR A 83 -8.68 -1.13 -1.86
C TYR A 83 -9.71 -1.52 -2.92
N VAL A 84 -9.52 -2.69 -3.54
CA VAL A 84 -10.53 -3.34 -4.37
C VAL A 84 -10.63 -4.80 -3.98
N HIS A 85 -11.85 -5.34 -3.99
CA HIS A 85 -12.11 -6.73 -3.60
C HIS A 85 -11.28 -7.74 -4.42
N ALA A 86 -11.00 -7.43 -5.69
CA ALA A 86 -10.16 -8.24 -6.58
C ALA A 86 -8.74 -8.51 -6.03
N LEU A 87 -8.21 -7.65 -5.16
CA LEU A 87 -6.91 -7.86 -4.51
C LEU A 87 -6.90 -9.12 -3.63
N LEU A 88 -8.05 -9.46 -3.02
CA LEU A 88 -8.16 -10.68 -2.21
C LEU A 88 -7.96 -11.92 -3.08
N ILE A 89 -8.55 -11.92 -4.28
CA ILE A 89 -8.46 -13.01 -5.25
C ILE A 89 -7.05 -13.08 -5.83
N GLN A 90 -6.53 -11.94 -6.30
CA GLN A 90 -5.22 -11.85 -6.93
C GLN A 90 -4.08 -12.29 -6.00
N TYR A 91 -4.15 -11.91 -4.73
CA TYR A 91 -3.13 -12.23 -3.73
C TYR A 91 -3.60 -13.30 -2.73
N THR A 92 -4.57 -14.14 -3.11
CA THR A 92 -5.09 -15.22 -2.25
C THR A 92 -3.96 -16.06 -1.68
N SER A 93 -3.00 -16.50 -2.51
CA SER A 93 -1.87 -17.33 -2.07
C SER A 93 -0.99 -16.66 -1.00
N LEU A 94 -0.93 -15.32 -0.98
CA LEU A 94 -0.11 -14.55 -0.04
C LEU A 94 -0.83 -14.31 1.30
N ILE A 95 -2.17 -14.32 1.30
CA ILE A 95 -2.99 -14.01 2.47
C ILE A 95 -3.67 -15.26 3.05
N ASN A 96 -3.55 -16.41 2.37
CA ASN A 96 -4.19 -17.67 2.74
C ASN A 96 -3.77 -18.15 4.14
N ASP A 97 -2.50 -17.98 4.51
CA ASP A 97 -1.95 -18.36 5.83
C ASP A 97 -2.60 -17.59 7.00
N TYR A 98 -3.25 -16.47 6.70
CA TYR A 98 -3.93 -15.63 7.68
C TYR A 98 -5.44 -15.85 7.73
N ARG A 99 -5.96 -16.74 6.87
CA ARG A 99 -7.37 -17.13 6.91
C ARG A 99 -7.62 -17.84 8.23
N LYS A 100 -8.77 -17.61 8.85
CA LYS A 100 -9.24 -18.39 10.00
C LYS A 100 -9.20 -19.85 9.59
N SER A 101 -8.21 -20.58 10.09
CA SER A 101 -8.20 -22.03 10.04
C SER A 101 -9.41 -22.45 10.88
N ASP A 102 -10.37 -23.09 10.23
CA ASP A 102 -11.45 -23.81 10.89
C ASP A 102 -10.78 -24.99 11.60
N THR A 103 -10.13 -24.71 12.73
CA THR A 103 -9.67 -25.74 13.67
C THR A 103 -10.93 -26.31 14.27
N LYS A 104 -11.57 -27.23 13.53
CA LYS A 104 -12.52 -28.18 14.10
C LYS A 104 -11.77 -28.93 15.19
N HIS A 105 -12.29 -28.76 16.40
CA HIS A 105 -11.80 -29.35 17.63
C HIS A 105 -11.99 -30.87 17.61
#